data_AF-A0AAV6U500-F1
#
_entry.id   AF-A0AAV6U500-F1
#
_cell.length_a   1.000
_cell.length_b   1.000
_cell.length_c   1.000
_cell.angle_alpha   90.00
_cell.angle_beta   90.00
_cell.angle_gamma   90.00
#
_symmetry.space_group_name_H-M   'P 1'
#
loop_
_entity.id
_entity.type
_entity.pdbx_description
1 polymer ?
#
loop_
_entity_poly.entity_id
_entity_poly.type
_entity_poly.pdbx_seq_one_letter_code
_entity_poly.pdbx_strand_id
1 'polypeptide(L)'
;MADREDNVYKAKLAEQAERYDEMVEAMKKVASLDVELTVEERNLLSVAYKNVIGARRASWRIISSIEQKEENKGAEGKIDMIKTYRLQVETELKEICQDILDVLDKHLIPTASTGESKVFYYKMKGDYHRYLAEFATGGDRKDAAENSLVAYKAASDIAMTELPPTHPIRLGLALNFSVFYFEILNAPDRACRLAKAAFDDAIAELDTLSEESYKDSTLIMQLLRDNLTLWTSDMQHDGEGGETKEDAPEATEDKEVS
;
A
#
# COMPACT_ATOMS: atom_id res chain seq x y z
N MET A 1 27.33 6.73 13.59
CA MET A 1 26.45 6.90 14.76
C MET A 1 25.87 8.32 14.77
N ALA A 2 26.69 9.38 14.91
CA ALA A 2 26.21 10.76 14.83
C ALA A 2 25.38 11.06 13.56
N ASP A 3 25.88 10.68 12.38
CA ASP A 3 25.14 10.92 11.12
C ASP A 3 23.82 10.13 11.02
N ARG A 4 23.71 8.95 11.63
CA ARG A 4 22.45 8.19 11.68
C ARG A 4 21.43 8.91 12.57
N GLU A 5 21.85 9.26 13.77
CA GLU A 5 21.02 9.96 14.77
C GLU A 5 20.56 11.33 14.25
N ASP A 6 21.44 12.08 13.60
CA ASP A 6 21.13 13.37 13.00
C ASP A 6 20.07 13.25 11.89
N ASN A 7 20.20 12.24 11.01
CA ASN A 7 19.20 12.00 9.95
C ASN A 7 17.85 11.53 10.53
N VAL A 8 17.85 10.66 11.55
CA VAL A 8 16.60 10.26 12.23
C VAL A 8 15.94 11.44 12.93
N TYR A 9 16.71 12.29 13.62
CA TYR A 9 16.18 13.49 14.24
C TYR A 9 15.62 14.48 13.20
N LYS A 10 16.31 14.64 12.07
CA LYS A 10 15.81 15.44 10.95
C LYS A 10 14.51 14.88 10.37
N ALA A 11 14.38 13.56 10.23
CA ALA A 11 13.14 12.93 9.77
C ALA A 11 11.97 13.21 10.73
N LYS A 12 12.20 13.14 12.05
CA LYS A 12 11.19 13.49 13.06
C LYS A 12 10.78 14.97 13.01
N LEU A 13 11.73 15.88 12.81
CA LEU A 13 11.42 17.30 12.59
C LEU A 13 10.62 17.53 11.31
N ALA A 14 10.97 16.81 10.23
CA ALA A 14 10.29 16.88 8.96
C ALA A 14 8.85 16.35 9.06
N GLU A 15 8.63 15.24 9.77
CA GLU A 15 7.30 14.69 10.08
C GLU A 15 6.42 15.73 10.80
N GLN A 16 6.92 16.34 11.87
CA GLN A 16 6.18 17.37 12.62
C GLN A 16 5.87 18.63 11.79
N ALA A 17 6.67 18.89 10.76
CA ALA A 17 6.48 19.99 9.83
C ALA A 17 5.71 19.59 8.56
N GLU A 18 5.21 18.34 8.48
CA GLU A 18 4.54 17.76 7.29
C GLU A 18 5.37 17.87 6.00
N ARG A 19 6.70 17.84 6.16
CA ARG A 19 7.71 17.95 5.10
C ARG A 19 8.20 16.57 4.66
N TYR A 20 7.27 15.78 4.11
CA TYR A 20 7.50 14.36 3.84
C TYR A 20 8.57 14.09 2.77
N ASP A 21 8.73 14.98 1.78
CA ASP A 21 9.82 14.87 0.80
C ASP A 21 11.20 14.95 1.49
N GLU A 22 11.39 15.87 2.44
CA GLU A 22 12.63 15.93 3.23
C GLU A 22 12.79 14.77 4.21
N MET A 23 11.67 14.24 4.72
CA MET A 23 11.65 13.05 5.58
C MET A 23 12.15 11.82 4.81
N VAL A 24 11.71 11.63 3.56
CA VAL A 24 12.18 10.59 2.65
C VAL A 24 13.70 10.70 2.46
N GLU A 25 14.20 11.89 2.12
CA GLU A 25 15.63 12.10 1.88
C GLU A 25 16.50 11.81 3.12
N ALA A 26 16.01 12.14 4.32
CA ALA A 26 16.71 11.80 5.56
C ALA A 26 16.71 10.29 5.82
N MET A 27 15.55 9.63 5.68
CA MET A 27 15.43 8.19 5.95
C MET A 27 16.14 7.31 4.92
N LYS A 28 16.27 7.76 3.66
CA LYS A 28 17.11 7.10 2.65
C LYS A 28 18.57 7.05 3.05
N LYS A 29 19.10 8.12 3.67
CA LYS A 29 20.48 8.14 4.17
C LYS A 29 20.67 7.13 5.30
N VAL A 30 19.68 7.02 6.20
CA VAL A 30 19.68 6.02 7.28
C VAL A 30 19.67 4.60 6.68
N ALA A 31 18.78 4.34 5.71
CA ALA A 31 18.69 3.04 5.03
C ALA A 31 19.99 2.66 4.30
N SER A 32 20.65 3.63 3.66
CA SER A 32 21.89 3.43 2.90
C SER A 32 23.12 3.15 3.77
N LEU A 33 22.99 3.12 5.10
CA LEU A 33 24.07 2.71 6.00
C LEU A 33 24.24 1.18 6.05
N ASP A 34 23.36 0.42 5.40
CA ASP A 34 23.36 -1.06 5.36
C ASP A 34 23.39 -1.71 6.75
N VAL A 35 22.71 -1.05 7.70
CA VAL A 35 22.46 -1.58 9.05
C VAL A 35 20.97 -1.69 9.24
N GLU A 36 20.52 -2.80 9.83
CA GLU A 36 19.11 -3.05 10.11
C GLU A 36 18.46 -1.85 10.82
N LEU A 37 17.30 -1.44 10.31
CA LEU A 37 16.52 -0.37 10.90
C LEU A 37 15.79 -0.87 12.15
N THR A 38 15.79 -0.04 13.18
CA THR A 38 14.92 -0.23 14.34
C THR A 38 13.45 -0.11 13.93
N VAL A 39 12.53 -0.56 14.78
CA VAL A 39 11.09 -0.45 14.55
C VAL A 39 10.68 1.01 14.30
N GLU A 40 11.20 1.94 15.12
CA GLU A 40 10.91 3.37 14.96
C GLU A 40 11.41 3.91 13.60
N GLU A 41 12.63 3.60 13.20
CA GLU A 41 13.18 4.04 11.91
C GLU A 41 12.43 3.43 10.72
N ARG A 42 12.01 2.16 10.83
CA ARG A 42 11.21 1.49 9.82
C ARG A 42 9.85 2.17 9.66
N ASN A 43 9.22 2.54 10.76
CA ASN A 43 7.95 3.26 10.76
C ASN A 43 8.11 4.67 10.19
N LEU A 44 9.16 5.41 10.55
CA LEU A 44 9.46 6.73 9.97
C LEU A 44 9.63 6.65 8.44
N LEU A 45 10.40 5.67 7.94
CA LEU A 45 10.55 5.47 6.49
C LEU A 45 9.20 5.21 5.81
N SER A 46 8.38 4.35 6.40
CA SER A 46 7.05 4.00 5.87
C SER A 46 6.12 5.21 5.83
N VAL A 47 6.04 5.97 6.93
CA VAL A 47 5.23 7.19 7.02
C VAL A 47 5.68 8.22 5.99
N ALA A 48 6.98 8.41 5.80
CA ALA A 48 7.53 9.35 4.84
C ALA A 48 7.05 9.05 3.42
N TYR A 49 7.31 7.83 2.93
CA TYR A 49 6.93 7.46 1.58
C TYR A 49 5.40 7.35 1.40
N LYS A 50 4.67 6.85 2.41
CA LYS A 50 3.18 6.78 2.39
C LYS A 50 2.56 8.15 2.12
N ASN A 51 3.02 9.19 2.83
CA ASN A 51 2.47 10.52 2.65
C ASN A 51 2.83 11.12 1.27
N VAL A 52 4.07 10.92 0.82
CA VAL A 52 4.50 11.40 -0.51
C VAL A 52 3.67 10.72 -1.61
N ILE A 53 3.59 9.39 -1.62
CA ILE A 53 2.88 8.63 -2.66
C ILE A 53 1.36 8.85 -2.58
N GLY A 54 0.77 8.92 -1.39
CA GLY A 54 -0.67 9.11 -1.18
C GLY A 54 -1.18 10.40 -1.83
N ALA A 55 -0.47 11.51 -1.63
CA ALA A 55 -0.81 12.78 -2.25
C ALA A 55 -0.80 12.72 -3.79
N ARG A 56 0.19 12.03 -4.38
CA ARG A 56 0.30 11.90 -5.85
C ARG A 56 -0.75 10.94 -6.41
N ARG A 57 -1.07 9.84 -5.70
CA ARG A 57 -2.14 8.91 -6.08
C ARG A 57 -3.51 9.58 -6.07
N ALA A 58 -3.81 10.39 -5.05
CA ALA A 58 -5.04 11.15 -4.98
C ALA A 58 -5.16 12.15 -6.14
N SER A 59 -4.08 12.88 -6.44
CA SER A 59 -4.02 13.79 -7.59
C SER A 59 -4.28 13.05 -8.91
N TRP A 60 -3.61 11.91 -9.13
CA TRP A 60 -3.79 11.10 -10.33
C TRP A 60 -5.22 10.61 -10.52
N ARG A 61 -5.89 10.13 -9.45
CA ARG A 61 -7.30 9.70 -9.51
C ARG A 61 -8.23 10.84 -9.93
N ILE A 62 -8.04 12.02 -9.34
CA ILE A 62 -8.84 13.21 -9.68
C ILE A 62 -8.65 13.59 -11.14
N ILE A 63 -7.41 13.67 -11.61
CA ILE A 63 -7.10 14.05 -13.00
C ILE A 63 -7.65 13.02 -13.97
N SER A 64 -7.50 11.72 -13.69
CA SER A 64 -8.03 10.63 -14.52
C SER A 64 -9.56 10.67 -14.60
N SER A 65 -10.25 10.98 -13.49
CA SER A 65 -11.71 11.17 -13.49
C SER A 65 -12.13 12.38 -14.33
N ILE A 66 -11.38 13.49 -14.28
CA ILE A 66 -11.63 14.67 -15.11
C ILE A 66 -11.41 14.35 -16.59
N GLU A 67 -10.35 13.63 -16.93
CA GLU A 67 -10.07 13.18 -18.30
C GLU A 67 -11.25 12.40 -18.87
N GLN A 68 -11.70 11.37 -18.15
CA GLN A 68 -12.83 10.53 -18.57
C GLN A 68 -14.13 11.34 -18.76
N LYS A 69 -14.41 12.30 -17.86
CA LYS A 69 -15.58 13.17 -17.96
C LYS A 69 -15.52 14.11 -19.15
N GLU A 70 -14.35 14.63 -19.51
CA GLU A 70 -14.20 15.54 -20.65
C GLU A 70 -14.15 14.80 -21.99
N GLU A 71 -13.61 13.59 -22.04
CA GLU A 71 -13.70 12.70 -23.20
C GLU A 71 -15.16 12.41 -23.59
N ASN A 72 -16.02 12.18 -22.59
CA ASN A 72 -17.46 11.95 -22.81
C ASN A 72 -18.22 13.19 -23.34
N LYS A 73 -17.68 14.41 -23.17
CA LYS A 73 -18.31 15.67 -23.62
C LYS A 73 -17.87 16.12 -25.01
N GLY A 74 -16.86 15.48 -25.60
CA GLY A 74 -16.35 15.80 -26.94
C GLY A 74 -15.58 17.13 -27.05
N ALA A 75 -15.03 17.65 -25.96
CA ALA A 75 -14.28 18.91 -25.95
C ALA A 75 -12.78 18.69 -26.30
N GLU A 76 -12.48 18.47 -27.58
CA GLU A 76 -11.14 18.07 -28.08
C GLU A 76 -9.98 18.94 -27.57
N GLY A 77 -10.15 20.27 -27.49
CA GLY A 77 -9.04 21.19 -27.16
C GLY A 77 -8.53 21.14 -25.71
N LYS A 78 -9.32 20.64 -24.75
CA LYS A 78 -8.91 20.54 -23.33
C LYS A 78 -8.38 19.16 -22.96
N ILE A 79 -8.74 18.13 -23.74
CA ILE A 79 -8.37 16.73 -23.46
C ILE A 79 -6.86 16.54 -23.53
N ASP A 80 -6.18 17.14 -24.53
CA ASP A 80 -4.72 17.04 -24.67
C ASP A 80 -3.97 17.65 -23.48
N MET A 81 -4.47 18.77 -22.94
CA MET A 81 -3.89 19.39 -21.74
C MET A 81 -4.04 18.49 -20.51
N ILE A 82 -5.22 17.89 -20.33
CA ILE A 82 -5.49 16.96 -19.21
C ILE A 82 -4.60 15.73 -19.32
N LYS A 83 -4.50 15.13 -20.52
CA LYS A 83 -3.63 13.98 -20.81
C LYS A 83 -2.17 14.27 -20.47
N THR A 84 -1.67 15.42 -20.92
CA THR A 84 -0.29 15.84 -20.65
C THR A 84 -0.05 15.95 -19.15
N TYR A 85 -0.99 16.54 -18.41
CA TYR A 85 -0.85 16.69 -16.96
C TYR A 85 -0.98 15.35 -16.22
N ARG A 86 -1.88 14.45 -16.63
CA ARG A 86 -1.96 13.08 -16.09
C ARG A 86 -0.63 12.35 -16.25
N LEU A 87 -0.03 12.39 -17.45
CA LEU A 87 1.25 11.72 -17.73
C LEU A 87 2.41 12.29 -16.89
N GLN A 88 2.38 13.59 -16.58
CA GLN A 88 3.35 14.18 -15.66
C GLN A 88 3.20 13.57 -14.25
N VAL A 89 1.98 13.50 -13.73
CA VAL A 89 1.72 12.91 -12.40
C VAL A 89 2.07 11.41 -12.37
N GLU A 90 1.81 10.67 -13.45
CA GLU A 90 2.22 9.27 -13.57
C GLU A 90 3.74 9.10 -13.56
N THR A 91 4.48 10.05 -14.15
CA THR A 91 5.94 10.05 -14.12
C THR A 91 6.44 10.26 -12.68
N GLU A 92 5.88 11.25 -11.97
CA GLU A 92 6.21 11.50 -10.56
C GLU A 92 5.90 10.27 -9.68
N LEU A 93 4.72 9.64 -9.87
CA LEU A 93 4.35 8.40 -9.19
C LEU A 93 5.35 7.27 -9.45
N LYS A 94 5.73 7.08 -10.72
CA LYS A 94 6.69 6.06 -11.12
C LYS A 94 8.06 6.28 -10.50
N GLU A 95 8.53 7.52 -10.45
CA GLU A 95 9.80 7.89 -9.82
C GLU A 95 9.79 7.61 -8.32
N ILE A 96 8.72 7.99 -7.61
CA ILE A 96 8.57 7.70 -6.17
C ILE A 96 8.57 6.19 -5.92
N CYS A 97 7.81 5.42 -6.71
CA CYS A 97 7.76 3.96 -6.57
C CYS A 97 9.13 3.32 -6.84
N GLN A 98 9.82 3.73 -7.91
CA GLN A 98 11.14 3.18 -8.22
C GLN A 98 12.17 3.51 -7.15
N ASP A 99 12.10 4.71 -6.56
CA ASP A 99 13.02 5.14 -5.51
C ASP A 99 12.95 4.25 -4.27
N ILE A 100 11.75 3.96 -3.73
CA ILE A 100 11.61 3.05 -2.59
C ILE A 100 11.90 1.60 -2.96
N LEU A 101 11.52 1.14 -4.16
CA LEU A 101 11.84 -0.22 -4.60
C LEU A 101 13.36 -0.44 -4.66
N ASP A 102 14.10 0.56 -5.14
CA ASP A 102 15.56 0.55 -5.13
C ASP A 102 16.14 0.49 -3.71
N VAL A 103 15.60 1.27 -2.78
CA VAL A 103 16.03 1.26 -1.37
C VAL A 103 15.75 -0.09 -0.71
N LEU A 104 14.58 -0.68 -0.98
CA LEU A 104 14.20 -2.00 -0.47
C LEU A 104 15.15 -3.09 -0.98
N ASP A 105 15.41 -3.12 -2.29
CA ASP A 105 16.18 -4.18 -2.92
C ASP A 105 17.69 -4.08 -2.65
N LYS A 106 18.22 -2.85 -2.58
CA LYS A 106 19.67 -2.63 -2.39
C LYS A 106 20.07 -2.68 -0.92
N HIS A 107 19.22 -2.20 -0.01
CA HIS A 107 19.62 -1.92 1.38
C HIS A 107 18.79 -2.67 2.42
N LEU A 108 17.45 -2.58 2.35
CA LEU A 108 16.60 -3.00 3.49
C LEU A 108 16.30 -4.50 3.52
N ILE A 109 15.89 -5.10 2.40
CA ILE A 109 15.62 -6.54 2.33
C ILE A 109 16.90 -7.36 2.60
N PRO A 110 18.08 -7.01 2.05
CA PRO A 110 19.33 -7.73 2.34
C PRO A 110 19.77 -7.65 3.81
N THR A 111 19.44 -6.57 4.53
CA THR A 111 19.87 -6.35 5.91
C THR A 111 18.86 -6.82 6.97
N ALA A 112 17.63 -7.15 6.56
CA ALA A 112 16.57 -7.63 7.44
C ALA A 112 16.90 -9.00 8.06
N SER A 113 16.97 -9.07 9.38
CA SER A 113 17.34 -10.30 10.09
C SER A 113 16.13 -11.05 10.65
N THR A 114 15.09 -10.32 11.06
CA THR A 114 13.89 -10.87 11.71
C THR A 114 12.75 -11.14 10.73
N GLY A 115 11.84 -12.08 11.05
CA GLY A 115 10.61 -12.28 10.27
C GLY A 115 9.78 -11.02 10.14
N GLU A 116 9.65 -10.27 11.24
CA GLU A 116 8.92 -9.00 11.27
C GLU A 116 9.45 -7.98 10.24
N SER A 117 10.77 -7.74 10.23
CA SER A 117 11.39 -6.81 9.28
C SER A 117 11.25 -7.29 7.84
N LYS A 118 11.47 -8.58 7.57
CA LYS A 118 11.31 -9.16 6.23
C LYS A 118 9.88 -9.03 5.72
N VAL A 119 8.89 -9.41 6.52
CA VAL A 119 7.47 -9.30 6.14
C VAL A 119 7.12 -7.85 5.87
N PHE A 120 7.57 -6.92 6.71
CA PHE A 120 7.34 -5.49 6.51
C PHE A 120 7.89 -5.00 5.15
N TYR A 121 9.14 -5.31 4.83
CA TYR A 121 9.76 -4.84 3.59
C TYR A 121 9.19 -5.53 2.34
N TYR A 122 8.88 -6.83 2.39
CA TYR A 122 8.21 -7.50 1.28
C TYR A 122 6.77 -7.03 1.09
N LYS A 123 6.03 -6.74 2.17
CA LYS A 123 4.71 -6.09 2.08
C LYS A 123 4.84 -4.75 1.37
N MET A 124 5.77 -3.90 1.83
CA MET A 124 6.02 -2.59 1.22
C MET A 124 6.41 -2.71 -0.25
N LYS A 125 7.28 -3.66 -0.62
CA LYS A 125 7.61 -3.96 -2.02
C LYS A 125 6.36 -4.32 -2.84
N GLY A 126 5.49 -5.16 -2.27
CA GLY A 126 4.19 -5.50 -2.86
C GLY A 126 3.30 -4.28 -3.08
N ASP A 127 3.21 -3.39 -2.09
CA ASP A 127 2.43 -2.16 -2.12
C ASP A 127 2.90 -1.22 -3.24
N TYR A 128 4.21 -0.96 -3.35
CA TYR A 128 4.72 -0.04 -4.39
C TYR A 128 4.63 -0.63 -5.81
N HIS A 129 4.78 -1.94 -5.98
CA HIS A 129 4.46 -2.57 -7.27
C HIS A 129 2.96 -2.56 -7.58
N ARG A 130 2.10 -2.67 -6.56
CA ARG A 130 0.65 -2.52 -6.72
C ARG A 130 0.31 -1.11 -7.20
N TYR A 131 0.89 -0.07 -6.60
CA TYR A 131 0.69 1.32 -7.04
C TYR A 131 1.13 1.54 -8.48
N LEU A 132 2.26 0.95 -8.91
CA LEU A 132 2.66 0.96 -10.33
C LEU A 132 1.61 0.31 -11.24
N ALA A 133 1.01 -0.81 -10.81
CA ALA A 133 0.01 -1.53 -11.59
C ALA A 133 -1.34 -0.79 -11.73
N GLU A 134 -1.62 0.20 -10.87
CA GLU A 134 -2.86 1.00 -10.91
C GLU A 134 -2.95 1.87 -12.16
N PHE A 135 -1.85 2.48 -12.58
CA PHE A 135 -1.81 3.44 -13.69
C PHE A 135 -1.02 2.94 -14.91
N ALA A 136 -0.18 1.91 -14.75
CA ALA A 136 0.52 1.31 -15.87
C ALA A 136 -0.46 0.65 -16.86
N THR A 137 -0.03 0.51 -18.12
CA THR A 137 -0.81 -0.13 -19.19
C THR A 137 0.00 -1.22 -19.88
N GLY A 138 -0.68 -2.13 -20.60
CA GLY A 138 -0.03 -3.14 -21.42
C GLY A 138 0.93 -4.06 -20.66
N GLY A 139 2.15 -4.20 -21.18
CA GLY A 139 3.20 -5.05 -20.60
C GLY A 139 3.65 -4.56 -19.22
N ASP A 140 3.89 -3.26 -19.06
CA ASP A 140 4.31 -2.66 -17.80
C ASP A 140 3.33 -2.95 -16.66
N ARG A 141 2.02 -2.91 -16.95
CA ARG A 141 0.98 -3.27 -15.96
C ARG A 141 1.10 -4.73 -15.52
N LYS A 142 1.32 -5.63 -16.47
CA LYS A 142 1.45 -7.06 -16.21
C LYS A 142 2.68 -7.33 -15.35
N ASP A 143 3.82 -6.73 -15.70
CA ASP A 143 5.07 -6.90 -14.97
C ASP A 143 4.96 -6.33 -13.54
N ALA A 144 4.32 -5.16 -13.37
CA ALA A 144 4.07 -4.59 -12.05
C ALA A 144 3.16 -5.49 -11.19
N ALA A 145 2.08 -6.01 -11.76
CA ALA A 145 1.18 -6.92 -11.06
C ALA A 145 1.86 -8.24 -10.67
N GLU A 146 2.68 -8.82 -11.56
CA GLU A 146 3.45 -10.04 -11.26
C GLU A 146 4.46 -9.82 -10.14
N ASN A 147 5.20 -8.70 -10.17
CA ASN A 147 6.16 -8.36 -9.12
C ASN A 147 5.47 -8.12 -7.76
N SER A 148 4.32 -7.43 -7.77
CA SER A 148 3.49 -7.23 -6.57
C SER A 148 3.04 -8.58 -5.98
N LEU A 149 2.52 -9.48 -6.82
CA LEU A 149 2.10 -10.81 -6.42
C LEU A 149 3.25 -11.64 -5.81
N VAL A 150 4.44 -11.59 -6.42
CA VAL A 150 5.63 -12.28 -5.91
C VAL A 150 6.03 -11.75 -4.54
N ALA A 151 6.08 -10.42 -4.37
CA ALA A 151 6.45 -9.80 -3.11
C ALA A 151 5.44 -10.12 -1.98
N TYR A 152 4.13 -10.00 -2.24
CA TYR A 152 3.12 -10.34 -1.24
C TYR A 152 3.11 -11.83 -0.87
N LYS A 153 3.36 -12.74 -1.82
CA LYS A 153 3.52 -14.16 -1.51
C LYS A 153 4.74 -14.41 -0.62
N ALA A 154 5.89 -13.83 -0.95
CA ALA A 154 7.08 -13.96 -0.12
C ALA A 154 6.84 -13.43 1.31
N ALA A 155 6.15 -12.29 1.45
CA ALA A 155 5.74 -11.78 2.75
C ALA A 155 4.78 -12.74 3.48
N SER A 156 3.82 -13.33 2.77
CA SER A 156 2.79 -14.21 3.35
C SER A 156 3.41 -15.51 3.87
N ASP A 157 4.32 -16.11 3.10
CA ASP A 157 5.00 -17.35 3.48
C ASP A 157 5.79 -17.16 4.78
N ILE A 158 6.52 -16.05 4.90
CA ILE A 158 7.27 -15.72 6.12
C ILE A 158 6.31 -15.38 7.29
N ALA A 159 5.26 -14.59 7.03
CA ALA A 159 4.32 -14.17 8.07
C ALA A 159 3.55 -15.36 8.66
N MET A 160 3.20 -16.35 7.84
CA MET A 160 2.50 -17.57 8.31
C MET A 160 3.36 -18.41 9.25
N THR A 161 4.70 -18.37 9.09
CA THR A 161 5.63 -19.15 9.92
C THR A 161 6.19 -18.41 11.11
N GLU A 162 6.38 -17.08 11.00
CA GLU A 162 7.11 -16.30 12.01
C GLU A 162 6.24 -15.34 12.83
N LEU A 163 5.00 -15.04 12.40
CA LEU A 163 4.13 -14.07 13.07
C LEU A 163 2.79 -14.71 13.49
N PRO A 164 2.27 -14.43 14.70
CA PRO A 164 0.95 -14.92 15.10
C PRO A 164 -0.16 -14.30 14.22
N PRO A 165 -1.32 -14.96 14.06
CA PRO A 165 -2.43 -14.46 13.24
C PRO A 165 -2.92 -13.06 13.62
N THR A 166 -2.80 -12.70 14.89
CA THR A 166 -3.17 -11.40 15.44
C THR A 166 -2.10 -10.32 15.23
N HIS A 167 -0.91 -10.65 14.72
CA HIS A 167 0.16 -9.68 14.56
C HIS A 167 -0.23 -8.55 13.59
N PRO A 168 -0.11 -7.26 13.96
CA PRO A 168 -0.54 -6.14 13.11
C PRO A 168 0.05 -6.16 11.70
N ILE A 169 1.35 -6.45 11.56
CA ILE A 169 2.01 -6.57 10.25
C ILE A 169 1.43 -7.71 9.40
N ARG A 170 1.08 -8.86 9.99
CA ARG A 170 0.47 -10.00 9.27
C ARG A 170 -0.95 -9.66 8.84
N LEU A 171 -1.73 -9.00 9.70
CA LEU A 171 -3.07 -8.51 9.37
C LEU A 171 -3.04 -7.45 8.27
N GLY A 172 -2.13 -6.47 8.37
CA GLY A 172 -1.94 -5.43 7.36
C GLY A 172 -1.47 -5.99 6.01
N LEU A 173 -0.63 -7.04 6.02
CA LEU A 173 -0.29 -7.77 4.80
C LEU A 173 -1.53 -8.42 4.17
N ALA A 174 -2.34 -9.12 4.96
CA ALA A 174 -3.55 -9.78 4.45
C ALA A 174 -4.54 -8.76 3.87
N LEU A 175 -4.72 -7.61 4.54
CA LEU A 175 -5.53 -6.49 4.07
C LEU A 175 -5.07 -6.04 2.67
N ASN A 176 -3.83 -5.60 2.53
CA ASN A 176 -3.33 -5.06 1.26
C ASN A 176 -3.30 -6.12 0.16
N PHE A 177 -2.96 -7.37 0.50
CA PHE A 177 -2.93 -8.44 -0.49
C PHE A 177 -4.34 -8.83 -0.95
N SER A 178 -5.35 -8.75 -0.08
CA SER A 178 -6.75 -8.92 -0.49
C SER A 178 -7.20 -7.81 -1.44
N VAL A 179 -6.85 -6.56 -1.16
CA VAL A 179 -7.15 -5.42 -2.04
C VAL A 179 -6.46 -5.60 -3.39
N PHE A 180 -5.20 -6.05 -3.41
CA PHE A 180 -4.50 -6.39 -4.64
C PHE A 180 -5.24 -7.44 -5.49
N TYR A 181 -5.74 -8.52 -4.86
CA TYR A 181 -6.55 -9.50 -5.58
C TYR A 181 -7.83 -8.91 -6.14
N PHE A 182 -8.47 -8.01 -5.41
CA PHE A 182 -9.72 -7.38 -5.83
C PHE A 182 -9.47 -6.39 -6.97
N GLU A 183 -8.66 -5.36 -6.73
CA GLU A 183 -8.52 -4.20 -7.62
C GLU A 183 -7.57 -4.44 -8.81
N ILE A 184 -6.48 -5.19 -8.62
CA ILE A 184 -5.46 -5.34 -9.68
C ILE A 184 -5.68 -6.61 -10.50
N LEU A 185 -5.90 -7.74 -9.83
CA LEU A 185 -6.07 -9.03 -10.49
C LEU A 185 -7.52 -9.36 -10.87
N ASN A 186 -8.49 -8.51 -10.48
CA ASN A 186 -9.92 -8.74 -10.74
C ASN A 186 -10.36 -10.15 -10.30
N ALA A 187 -9.92 -10.56 -9.11
CA ALA A 187 -10.15 -11.88 -8.54
C ALA A 187 -10.89 -11.77 -7.18
N PRO A 188 -12.14 -11.26 -7.18
CA PRO A 188 -12.87 -10.93 -5.94
C PRO A 188 -13.09 -12.14 -5.02
N ASP A 189 -13.35 -13.32 -5.57
CA ASP A 189 -13.47 -14.56 -4.79
C ASP A 189 -12.19 -14.90 -4.00
N ARG A 190 -11.02 -14.53 -4.54
CA ARG A 190 -9.73 -14.76 -3.88
C ARG A 190 -9.45 -13.70 -2.84
N ALA A 191 -9.79 -12.45 -3.12
CA ALA A 191 -9.73 -11.34 -2.17
C ALA A 191 -10.57 -11.63 -0.92
N CYS A 192 -11.85 -11.95 -1.10
CA CYS A 192 -12.78 -12.25 -0.01
C CYS A 192 -12.34 -13.47 0.81
N ARG A 193 -11.86 -14.54 0.16
CA ARG A 193 -11.33 -15.71 0.88
C ARG A 193 -10.12 -15.37 1.74
N LEU A 194 -9.18 -14.58 1.21
CA LEU A 194 -7.98 -14.18 1.94
C LEU A 194 -8.33 -13.29 3.14
N ALA A 195 -9.14 -12.25 2.92
CA ALA A 195 -9.56 -11.33 3.97
C ALA A 195 -10.35 -12.05 5.08
N LYS A 196 -11.28 -12.93 4.69
CA LYS A 196 -12.08 -13.72 5.64
C LYS A 196 -11.21 -14.68 6.46
N ALA A 197 -10.30 -15.41 5.81
CA ALA A 197 -9.41 -16.33 6.52
C ALA A 197 -8.54 -15.58 7.55
N ALA A 198 -7.95 -14.44 7.18
CA ALA A 198 -7.16 -13.63 8.11
C ALA A 198 -7.99 -13.09 9.28
N PHE A 199 -9.23 -12.68 9.02
CA PHE A 199 -10.15 -12.20 10.06
C PHE A 199 -10.56 -13.33 11.03
N ASP A 200 -10.95 -14.49 10.49
CA ASP A 200 -11.37 -15.66 11.29
C ASP A 200 -10.21 -16.21 12.14
N ASP A 201 -9.00 -16.32 11.56
CA ASP A 201 -7.80 -16.77 12.28
C ASP A 201 -7.43 -15.80 13.42
N ALA A 202 -7.54 -14.49 13.20
CA ALA A 202 -7.24 -13.49 14.23
C ALA A 202 -8.29 -13.45 15.34
N ILE A 203 -9.59 -13.63 15.03
CA ILE A 203 -10.64 -13.75 16.04
C ILE A 203 -10.36 -14.92 16.99
N ALA A 204 -9.89 -16.05 16.47
CA ALA A 204 -9.66 -17.26 17.27
C ALA A 204 -8.61 -17.06 18.37
N GLU A 205 -7.69 -16.11 18.21
CA GLU A 205 -6.59 -15.83 19.14
C GLU A 205 -6.68 -14.44 19.80
N LEU A 206 -7.74 -13.68 19.53
CA LEU A 206 -7.86 -12.28 19.95
C LEU A 206 -7.85 -12.10 21.48
N ASP A 207 -8.46 -13.04 22.21
CA ASP A 207 -8.56 -13.02 23.67
C ASP A 207 -7.20 -13.19 24.38
N THR A 208 -6.14 -13.53 23.64
CA THR A 208 -4.78 -13.74 24.18
C THR A 208 -3.92 -12.48 24.18
N LEU A 209 -4.40 -11.39 23.56
CA LEU A 209 -3.63 -10.17 23.37
C LEU A 209 -3.57 -9.29 24.63
N SER A 210 -2.50 -8.51 24.73
CA SER A 210 -2.43 -7.37 25.65
C SER A 210 -3.36 -6.23 25.19
N GLU A 211 -3.71 -5.29 26.08
CA GLU A 211 -4.59 -4.16 25.72
C GLU A 211 -4.02 -3.30 24.57
N GLU A 212 -2.70 -3.11 24.54
CA GLU A 212 -2.02 -2.35 23.50
C GLU A 212 -2.12 -3.07 22.15
N SER A 213 -1.69 -4.34 22.09
CA SER A 213 -1.75 -5.14 20.86
C SER A 213 -3.20 -5.38 20.38
N TYR A 214 -4.16 -5.41 21.30
CA TYR A 214 -5.58 -5.55 20.98
C TYR A 214 -6.10 -4.35 20.17
N LYS A 215 -5.71 -3.11 20.53
CA LYS A 215 -6.17 -1.90 19.82
C LYS A 215 -5.68 -1.89 18.37
N ASP A 216 -4.41 -2.18 18.14
CA ASP A 216 -3.83 -2.16 16.79
C ASP A 216 -4.42 -3.28 15.92
N SER A 217 -4.53 -4.48 16.47
CA SER A 217 -5.06 -5.65 15.75
C SER A 217 -6.53 -5.46 15.38
N THR A 218 -7.35 -4.99 16.33
CA THR A 218 -8.79 -4.78 16.09
C THR A 218 -9.07 -3.66 15.10
N LEU A 219 -8.23 -2.63 15.04
CA LEU A 219 -8.35 -1.58 14.04
C LEU A 219 -8.14 -2.12 12.62
N ILE A 220 -7.15 -3.01 12.41
CA ILE A 220 -6.92 -3.62 11.09
C ILE A 220 -8.01 -4.66 10.76
N MET A 221 -8.44 -5.46 11.73
CA MET A 221 -9.55 -6.40 11.55
C MET A 221 -10.85 -5.69 11.15
N GLN A 222 -11.08 -4.49 11.69
CA GLN A 222 -12.21 -3.66 11.29
C GLN A 222 -12.15 -3.30 9.80
N LEU A 223 -10.97 -2.93 9.28
CA LEU A 223 -10.79 -2.62 7.85
C LEU A 223 -11.01 -3.85 6.96
N LEU A 224 -10.52 -5.02 7.38
CA LEU A 224 -10.79 -6.29 6.68
C LEU A 224 -12.31 -6.55 6.60
N ARG A 225 -13.04 -6.33 7.69
CA ARG A 225 -14.50 -6.49 7.74
C ARG A 225 -15.22 -5.49 6.83
N ASP A 226 -14.75 -4.24 6.83
CA ASP A 226 -15.35 -3.18 6.02
C ASP A 226 -15.18 -3.49 4.52
N ASN A 227 -13.98 -3.92 4.11
CA ASN A 227 -13.72 -4.38 2.74
C ASN A 227 -14.58 -5.59 2.36
N LEU A 228 -14.68 -6.61 3.22
CA LEU A 228 -15.54 -7.77 2.98
C LEU A 228 -17.01 -7.37 2.79
N THR A 229 -17.50 -6.42 3.57
CA THR A 229 -18.88 -5.93 3.46
C THR A 229 -19.10 -5.23 2.12
N LEU A 230 -18.20 -4.34 1.74
CA LEU A 230 -18.24 -3.62 0.45
C LEU A 230 -18.23 -4.60 -0.74
N TRP A 231 -17.27 -5.52 -0.77
CA TRP A 231 -17.09 -6.42 -1.90
C TRP A 231 -18.21 -7.44 -2.03
N THR A 232 -18.79 -7.89 -0.91
CA THR A 232 -19.92 -8.83 -0.96
C THR A 232 -21.22 -8.15 -1.39
N SER A 233 -21.40 -6.85 -1.13
CA SER A 233 -22.52 -6.10 -1.70
C SER A 233 -22.35 -5.89 -3.22
N ASP A 234 -21.14 -5.56 -3.68
CA ASP A 234 -20.88 -5.35 -5.11
C ASP A 234 -21.14 -6.63 -5.93
N MET A 235 -20.67 -7.78 -5.41
CA MET A 235 -20.90 -9.09 -6.04
C MET A 235 -22.37 -9.54 -6.07
N GLN A 236 -23.19 -9.09 -5.11
CA GLN A 236 -24.63 -9.36 -5.12
C GLN A 236 -25.36 -8.49 -6.15
N HIS A 237 -24.90 -7.25 -6.34
CA HIS A 237 -25.49 -6.30 -7.29
C HIS A 237 -25.16 -6.65 -8.76
N ASP A 238 -24.02 -7.28 -9.03
CA ASP A 238 -23.67 -7.79 -10.36
C ASP A 238 -24.39 -9.10 -10.73
N GLY A 239 -25.00 -9.79 -9.74
CA GLY A 239 -25.79 -11.02 -9.94
C GLY A 239 -27.27 -10.78 -10.27
N GLU A 240 -27.80 -9.60 -9.97
CA GLU A 240 -29.17 -9.19 -10.28
C GLU A 240 -29.15 -8.11 -11.36
N GLY A 241 -29.43 -8.49 -12.61
CA GLY A 241 -29.26 -7.61 -13.76
C GLY A 241 -30.00 -6.26 -13.65
N GLY A 242 -29.23 -5.18 -13.83
CA GLY A 242 -29.72 -3.89 -14.32
C GLY A 242 -29.74 -2.75 -13.30
N GLU A 243 -28.65 -1.98 -13.27
CA GLU A 243 -28.59 -0.51 -13.40
C GLU A 243 -27.23 -0.03 -12.84
N THR A 244 -26.32 0.35 -13.75
CA THR A 244 -25.09 1.07 -13.41
C THR A 244 -25.45 2.39 -12.76
N LYS A 245 -25.21 2.51 -11.45
CA LYS A 245 -24.94 3.80 -10.83
C LYS A 245 -23.45 4.08 -10.92
N GLU A 246 -23.12 5.11 -11.70
CA GLU A 246 -21.85 5.82 -11.64
C GLU A 246 -21.72 6.49 -10.28
N ASP A 247 -21.23 5.77 -9.28
CA ASP A 247 -20.49 6.35 -8.19
C ASP A 247 -19.19 5.56 -8.10
N ALA A 248 -18.08 6.22 -8.42
CA ALA A 248 -16.76 5.63 -8.27
C ALA A 248 -16.63 5.17 -6.80
N PRO A 249 -16.28 3.89 -6.53
CA PRO A 249 -16.06 3.48 -5.17
C PRO A 249 -14.94 4.36 -4.59
N GLU A 250 -15.25 5.06 -3.50
CA GLU A 250 -14.25 5.65 -2.64
C GLU A 250 -13.42 4.47 -2.13
N ALA A 251 -12.27 4.25 -2.76
CA ALA A 251 -11.36 3.17 -2.39
C ALA A 251 -11.06 3.27 -0.89
N THR A 252 -11.44 2.24 -0.15
CA THR A 252 -11.22 2.11 1.30
C THR A 252 -9.75 1.81 1.59
N GLU A 253 -8.83 2.68 1.20
CA GLU A 253 -7.41 2.52 1.53
C GLU A 253 -6.73 3.86 1.75
N ASP A 254 -6.75 4.31 3.00
CA ASP A 254 -5.61 5.05 3.61
C ASP A 254 -5.58 4.96 5.16
N LYS A 255 -6.36 4.05 5.75
CA LYS A 255 -6.32 3.75 7.19
C LYS A 255 -5.34 2.60 7.53
N GLU A 256 -4.22 2.46 6.82
CA GLU A 256 -3.17 1.56 7.28
C GLU A 256 -2.58 2.10 8.60
N VAL A 257 -2.72 1.30 9.66
CA VAL A 257 -2.24 1.54 11.03
C VAL A 257 -0.71 1.50 11.01
N SER A 258 -0.09 2.59 11.46
CA SER A 258 1.36 2.75 11.63
C SER A 258 1.97 1.77 12.64
#